data_AF-A0A4Y3KLA0-F1
#
_entry.id   AF-A0A4Y3KLA0-F1
#
_cell.length_a   1.000
_cell.length_b   1.000
_cell.length_c   1.000
_cell.angle_alpha   90.00
_cell.angle_beta   90.00
_cell.angle_gamma   90.00
#
_symmetry.space_group_name_H-M   'P 1'
#
loop_
_entity.id
_entity.type
_entity.pdbx_description
1 polymer ?
#
loop_
_entity_poly.entity_id
_entity_poly.type
_entity_poly.pdbx_seq_one_letter_code
_entity_poly.pdbx_strand_id
1 'polypeptide(L)'
;MPHQETSLRDRKRRAVQDEVTRAAVELFIANGFDETPVEKIAVAVGMSERTFFRYFSTKDDVLERLSAHWRTHTTQLLVDRPADEPTWIAIRRALDAFVESTTTDDFALPLLRLLYTTPHLYGRHMLKMRLWREGFVAAIQQRRPDEAEQTVRIQAAVAVACFESAREAWVACDGERPLAELLDAAMAEVWPIA
;
A
#
# COMPACT_ATOMS: atom_id res chain seq x y z
N MET A 1 -17.53 -28.44 -2.67
CA MET A 1 -17.08 -28.75 -1.30
C MET A 1 -16.83 -27.42 -0.60
N PRO A 2 -17.52 -27.14 0.52
CA PRO A 2 -17.80 -25.77 0.92
C PRO A 2 -16.56 -25.08 1.51
N HIS A 3 -16.27 -23.87 1.03
CA HIS A 3 -15.46 -22.89 1.73
C HIS A 3 -16.07 -22.69 3.13
N GLN A 4 -15.44 -23.24 4.16
CA GLN A 4 -15.59 -22.73 5.52
C GLN A 4 -14.88 -21.37 5.57
N GLU A 5 -15.61 -20.36 5.10
CA GLU A 5 -15.57 -18.96 5.50
C GLU A 5 -14.64 -18.73 6.70
N THR A 6 -13.51 -18.05 6.48
CA THR A 6 -12.64 -17.44 7.50
C THR A 6 -12.96 -17.85 8.94
N SER A 7 -12.25 -18.85 9.46
CA SER A 7 -12.45 -19.41 10.80
C SER A 7 -12.66 -18.30 11.84
N LEU A 8 -13.55 -18.50 12.82
CA LEU A 8 -13.76 -17.53 13.92
C LEU A 8 -12.42 -17.11 14.57
N ARG A 9 -11.43 -18.00 14.55
CA ARG A 9 -10.05 -17.74 14.97
C ARG A 9 -9.35 -16.68 14.11
N ASP A 10 -9.51 -16.73 12.80
CA ASP A 10 -8.90 -15.77 11.86
C ASP A 10 -9.59 -14.41 11.92
N ARG A 11 -10.90 -14.38 12.14
CA ARG A 11 -11.64 -13.13 12.40
C ARG A 11 -11.18 -12.48 13.70
N LYS A 12 -11.10 -13.24 14.79
CA LYS A 12 -10.55 -12.75 16.07
C LYS A 12 -9.10 -12.28 15.93
N ARG A 13 -8.27 -13.01 15.17
CA ARG A 13 -6.89 -12.64 14.92
C ARG A 13 -6.80 -11.30 14.18
N ARG A 14 -7.60 -11.10 13.13
CA ARG A 14 -7.65 -9.84 12.37
C ARG A 14 -8.09 -8.67 13.23
N ALA A 15 -9.16 -8.83 14.00
CA ALA A 15 -9.65 -7.78 14.89
C ALA A 15 -8.57 -7.31 15.88
N VAL A 16 -7.83 -8.24 16.49
CA VAL A 16 -6.70 -7.88 17.37
C VAL A 16 -5.57 -7.20 16.59
N GLN A 17 -5.26 -7.66 15.39
CA GLN A 17 -4.26 -7.00 14.55
C GLN A 17 -4.68 -5.58 14.14
N ASP A 18 -5.96 -5.36 13.82
CA ASP A 18 -6.50 -4.04 13.47
C ASP A 18 -6.41 -3.07 14.66
N GLU A 19 -6.77 -3.54 15.86
CA GLU A 19 -6.66 -2.78 17.10
C GLU A 19 -5.20 -2.38 17.39
N VAL A 20 -4.27 -3.35 17.33
CA VAL A 20 -2.84 -3.09 17.52
C VAL A 20 -2.30 -2.13 16.46
N THR A 21 -2.68 -2.33 15.20
CA THR A 21 -2.23 -1.47 14.10
C THR A 21 -2.68 -0.04 14.29
N ARG A 22 -3.95 0.19 14.65
CA ARG A 22 -4.47 1.54 14.88
C ARG A 22 -3.75 2.24 16.04
N ALA A 23 -3.61 1.57 17.19
CA ALA A 23 -2.91 2.14 18.34
C ALA A 23 -1.43 2.44 18.04
N ALA A 24 -0.75 1.57 17.30
CA ALA A 24 0.63 1.80 16.89
C ALA A 24 0.76 3.01 15.96
N VAL A 25 -0.12 3.15 14.96
CA VAL A 25 -0.12 4.30 14.03
C VAL A 25 -0.34 5.61 14.79
N GLU A 26 -1.33 5.66 15.68
CA GLU A 26 -1.58 6.82 16.55
C GLU A 26 -0.32 7.20 17.36
N LEU A 27 0.37 6.21 17.94
CA LEU A 27 1.61 6.44 18.70
C LEU A 27 2.79 6.86 17.82
N PHE A 28 2.93 6.28 16.63
CA PHE A 28 3.99 6.63 15.67
C PHE A 28 3.84 8.06 15.18
N ILE A 29 2.61 8.49 14.90
CA ILE A 29 2.33 9.87 14.48
C ILE A 29 2.59 10.84 15.64
N ALA A 30 2.15 10.49 16.86
CA ALA A 30 2.28 11.37 18.00
C ALA A 30 3.72 11.52 18.53
N ASN A 31 4.52 10.45 18.50
CA ASN A 31 5.83 10.41 19.15
C ASN A 31 7.00 10.20 18.19
N GLY A 32 6.73 9.83 16.94
CA GLY A 32 7.74 9.31 16.01
C GLY A 32 7.87 7.79 16.09
N PHE A 33 8.38 7.19 15.02
CA PHE A 33 8.55 5.74 14.92
C PHE A 33 9.57 5.22 15.94
N ASP A 34 10.76 5.81 15.99
CA ASP A 34 11.88 5.33 16.81
C ASP A 34 11.58 5.44 18.31
N GLU A 35 10.96 6.54 18.75
CA GLU A 35 10.57 6.82 20.14
C GLU A 35 9.34 6.02 20.62
N THR A 36 8.78 5.17 19.76
CA THR A 36 7.65 4.29 20.11
C THR A 36 8.16 2.84 20.23
N PRO A 37 8.51 2.35 21.43
CA PRO A 37 8.87 0.95 21.63
C PRO A 37 7.64 0.04 21.57
N VAL A 38 7.86 -1.25 21.28
CA VAL A 38 6.79 -2.28 21.24
C VAL A 38 6.05 -2.36 22.56
N GLU A 39 6.74 -2.21 23.68
CA GLU A 39 6.15 -2.14 25.03
C GLU A 39 5.05 -1.07 25.11
N LYS A 40 5.30 0.15 24.61
CA LYS A 40 4.34 1.25 24.65
C LYS A 40 3.08 0.93 23.84
N ILE A 41 3.24 0.29 22.68
CA ILE A 41 2.12 -0.16 21.85
C ILE A 41 1.33 -1.24 22.58
N ALA A 42 2.01 -2.24 23.15
CA ALA A 42 1.39 -3.35 23.84
C ALA A 42 0.57 -2.88 25.06
N VAL A 43 1.13 -1.95 25.85
CA VAL A 43 0.43 -1.31 26.99
C VAL A 43 -0.80 -0.55 26.51
N ALA A 44 -0.71 0.20 25.41
CA ALA A 44 -1.82 0.99 24.88
C ALA A 44 -3.06 0.14 24.50
N VAL A 45 -2.86 -1.12 24.14
CA VAL A 45 -3.95 -2.07 23.81
C VAL A 45 -4.15 -3.16 24.87
N GLY A 46 -3.59 -2.98 26.07
CA GLY A 46 -3.80 -3.88 27.21
C GLY A 46 -3.22 -5.29 27.03
N MET A 47 -2.10 -5.44 26.34
CA MET A 47 -1.44 -6.73 26.14
C MET A 47 0.05 -6.71 26.52
N SER A 48 0.65 -7.90 26.64
CA SER A 48 2.09 -8.04 26.84
C SER A 48 2.87 -7.96 25.53
N GLU A 49 4.16 -7.61 25.57
CA GLU A 49 5.04 -7.66 24.39
C GLU A 49 5.08 -9.06 23.77
N ARG A 50 5.12 -10.11 24.60
CA ARG A 50 5.02 -11.50 24.13
C ARG A 50 3.74 -11.74 23.31
N THR A 51 2.65 -11.07 23.68
CA THR A 51 1.40 -11.16 22.93
C THR A 51 1.47 -10.36 21.63
N PHE A 52 2.04 -9.16 21.64
CA PHE A 52 2.32 -8.41 20.42
C PHE A 52 3.13 -9.25 19.42
N PHE A 53 4.23 -9.87 19.87
CA PHE A 53 5.11 -10.67 19.03
C PHE A 53 4.47 -11.96 18.48
N ARG A 54 3.30 -12.36 19.01
CA ARG A 54 2.48 -13.44 18.45
C ARG A 54 1.74 -13.01 17.17
N TYR A 55 1.50 -11.71 17.01
CA TYR A 55 0.78 -11.12 15.87
C TYR A 55 1.70 -10.47 14.83
N PHE A 56 2.80 -9.85 15.28
CA PHE A 56 3.76 -9.12 14.46
C PHE A 56 5.18 -9.57 14.82
N SER A 57 6.06 -9.78 13.83
CA SER A 57 7.44 -10.19 14.12
C SER A 57 8.29 -8.99 14.52
N THR A 58 7.97 -7.83 13.95
CA THR A 58 8.65 -6.55 14.19
C THR A 58 7.67 -5.39 14.33
N LYS A 59 8.14 -4.27 14.86
CA LYS A 59 7.38 -3.01 14.90
C LYS A 59 7.02 -2.54 13.48
N ASP A 60 7.93 -2.73 12.53
CA ASP A 60 7.76 -2.40 11.11
C ASP A 60 6.63 -3.16 10.42
N ASP A 61 6.38 -4.41 10.83
CA ASP A 61 5.32 -5.25 10.24
C ASP A 61 3.93 -4.61 10.41
N VAL A 62 3.77 -3.73 11.39
CA VAL A 62 2.54 -2.98 11.61
C VAL A 62 2.24 -2.03 10.44
N LEU A 63 3.26 -1.34 9.93
CA LEU A 63 3.14 -0.43 8.79
C LEU A 63 2.91 -1.19 7.48
N GLU A 64 3.61 -2.31 7.31
CA GLU A 64 3.43 -3.20 6.14
C GLU A 64 1.96 -3.64 6.01
N ARG A 65 1.31 -3.96 7.14
CA ARG A 65 -0.06 -4.46 7.15
C ARG A 65 -1.06 -3.47 6.54
N LEU A 66 -0.85 -2.16 6.71
CA LEU A 66 -1.77 -1.12 6.25
C LEU A 66 -1.92 -1.09 4.73
N SER A 67 -0.82 -1.31 4.00
CA SER A 67 -0.80 -1.21 2.54
C SER A 67 -0.78 -2.56 1.81
N ALA A 68 -0.44 -3.65 2.50
CA ALA A 68 -0.30 -4.97 1.87
C ALA A 68 -1.58 -5.43 1.17
N HIS A 69 -2.74 -5.24 1.79
CA HIS A 69 -4.02 -5.61 1.18
C HIS A 69 -4.29 -4.82 -0.10
N TRP A 70 -4.07 -3.50 -0.07
CA TRP A 70 -4.30 -2.63 -1.22
C TRP A 70 -3.37 -2.92 -2.39
N ARG A 71 -2.10 -3.28 -2.12
CA ARG A 71 -1.18 -3.72 -3.16
C ARG A 71 -1.68 -4.96 -3.91
N THR A 72 -2.12 -5.98 -3.17
CA THR A 72 -2.70 -7.19 -3.78
C THR A 72 -4.03 -6.90 -4.47
N HIS A 73 -4.90 -6.09 -3.84
CA HIS A 73 -6.20 -5.75 -4.39
C HIS A 73 -6.07 -4.98 -5.71
N THR A 74 -5.15 -4.01 -5.79
CA THR A 74 -4.87 -3.25 -7.01
C THR A 74 -4.48 -4.16 -8.18
N THR A 75 -3.60 -5.14 -7.95
CA THR A 75 -3.19 -6.07 -9.02
C THR A 75 -4.33 -6.99 -9.46
N GLN A 76 -5.24 -7.34 -8.54
CA GLN A 76 -6.44 -8.10 -8.87
C GLN A 76 -7.42 -7.26 -9.71
N LEU A 77 -7.67 -6.01 -9.30
CA LEU A 77 -8.52 -5.08 -10.06
C LEU A 77 -8.00 -4.87 -11.48
N LEU A 78 -6.68 -4.84 -11.66
CA LEU A 78 -6.07 -4.76 -12.98
C LEU A 78 -6.45 -5.97 -13.84
N VAL A 79 -6.31 -7.19 -13.32
CA VAL A 79 -6.72 -8.42 -14.03
C VAL A 79 -8.17 -8.34 -14.49
N ASP A 80 -9.06 -7.83 -13.63
CA ASP A 80 -10.50 -7.78 -13.86
C ASP A 80 -10.95 -6.63 -14.80
N ARG A 81 -10.04 -5.76 -15.25
CA ARG A 81 -10.36 -4.69 -16.23
C ARG A 81 -10.79 -5.28 -17.60
N PRO A 82 -11.55 -4.56 -18.44
CA PRO A 82 -11.91 -5.02 -19.79
C PRO A 82 -10.68 -5.36 -20.65
N ALA A 83 -10.76 -6.40 -21.48
CA ALA A 83 -9.62 -6.90 -22.27
C ALA A 83 -9.24 -5.98 -23.45
N ASP A 84 -10.19 -5.19 -23.93
CA ASP A 84 -10.01 -4.18 -24.99
C ASP A 84 -9.45 -2.86 -24.46
N GLU A 85 -9.48 -2.64 -23.14
CA GLU A 85 -8.94 -1.43 -22.52
C GLU A 85 -7.40 -1.35 -22.68
N PRO A 86 -6.85 -0.21 -23.15
CA PRO A 86 -5.41 0.00 -23.22
C PRO A 86 -4.73 -0.25 -21.87
N THR A 87 -3.60 -0.97 -21.87
CA THR A 87 -2.91 -1.41 -20.64
C THR A 87 -2.64 -0.26 -19.67
N TRP A 88 -2.23 0.90 -20.19
CA TRP A 88 -1.94 2.08 -19.37
C TRP A 88 -3.18 2.65 -18.66
N ILE A 89 -4.32 2.69 -19.36
CA ILE A 89 -5.61 3.12 -18.78
C ILE A 89 -6.07 2.10 -17.74
N ALA A 90 -5.95 0.81 -18.03
CA ALA A 90 -6.30 -0.26 -17.09
C ALA A 90 -5.49 -0.18 -15.78
N ILE A 91 -4.19 0.09 -15.88
CA ILE A 91 -3.31 0.31 -14.72
C ILE A 91 -3.79 1.51 -13.91
N ARG A 92 -4.06 2.65 -14.57
CA ARG A 92 -4.53 3.86 -13.88
C ARG A 92 -5.83 3.60 -13.13
N ARG A 93 -6.79 2.92 -13.76
CA ARG A 93 -8.09 2.58 -13.14
C ARG A 93 -7.96 1.59 -11.99
N ALA A 94 -7.04 0.63 -12.11
CA ALA A 94 -6.77 -0.30 -11.00
C ALA A 94 -6.25 0.44 -9.75
N LEU A 95 -5.48 1.52 -9.93
CA LEU A 95 -4.94 2.33 -8.83
C LEU A 95 -6.01 3.19 -8.12
N ASP A 96 -7.21 3.37 -8.69
CA ASP A 96 -8.27 4.18 -8.07
C ASP A 96 -8.61 3.71 -6.64
N ALA A 97 -8.70 2.39 -6.42
CA ALA A 97 -8.99 1.84 -5.10
C ALA A 97 -7.88 2.14 -4.08
N PHE A 98 -6.62 2.15 -4.49
CA PHE A 98 -5.51 2.49 -3.61
C PHE A 98 -5.51 4.00 -3.31
N VAL A 99 -5.75 4.83 -4.32
CA VAL A 99 -5.89 6.28 -4.12
C VAL A 99 -7.03 6.59 -3.14
N GLU A 100 -8.21 6.03 -3.35
CA GLU A 100 -9.37 6.19 -2.47
C GLU A 100 -9.06 5.76 -1.03
N SER A 101 -8.46 4.58 -0.85
CA SER A 101 -8.07 4.08 0.47
C SER A 101 -7.07 5.00 1.19
N THR A 102 -6.19 5.66 0.44
CA THR A 102 -5.20 6.59 0.99
C THR A 102 -5.88 7.90 1.38
N THR A 103 -6.82 8.39 0.56
CA THR A 103 -7.46 9.69 0.80
C THR A 103 -8.59 9.65 1.83
N THR A 104 -9.10 8.47 2.17
CA THR A 104 -10.18 8.28 3.17
C THR A 104 -9.65 7.98 4.57
N ASP A 105 -8.36 7.67 4.71
CA ASP A 105 -7.71 7.43 5.99
C ASP A 105 -7.01 8.70 6.49
N ASP A 106 -7.55 9.29 7.57
CA ASP A 106 -7.00 10.48 8.22
C ASP A 106 -5.54 10.30 8.67
N PHE A 107 -5.09 9.05 8.88
CA PHE A 107 -3.72 8.77 9.26
C PHE A 107 -2.75 8.66 8.06
N ALA A 108 -3.25 8.58 6.82
CA ALA A 108 -2.40 8.29 5.66
C ALA A 108 -1.34 9.36 5.41
N LEU A 109 -1.73 10.64 5.43
CA LEU A 109 -0.82 11.76 5.20
C LEU A 109 0.30 11.86 6.26
N PRO A 110 0.00 11.94 7.58
CA PRO A 110 1.04 11.98 8.60
C PRO A 110 1.89 10.72 8.64
N LEU A 111 1.31 9.54 8.38
CA LEU A 111 2.06 8.29 8.34
C LEU A 111 3.01 8.23 7.14
N LEU A 112 2.58 8.70 5.97
CA LEU A 112 3.46 8.80 4.81
C LEU A 112 4.60 9.79 5.04
N ARG A 113 4.31 10.93 5.69
CA ARG A 113 5.33 11.89 6.09
C ARG A 113 6.39 11.23 6.97
N LEU A 114 5.96 10.44 7.97
CA LEU A 114 6.87 9.68 8.84
C LEU A 114 7.69 8.65 8.05
N LEU A 115 7.03 7.90 7.15
CA LEU A 115 7.66 6.88 6.32
C LEU A 115 8.75 7.48 5.42
N TYR A 116 8.45 8.58 4.72
CA TYR A 116 9.38 9.22 3.78
C TYR A 116 10.54 9.94 4.48
N THR A 117 10.37 10.36 5.73
CA THR A 117 11.42 11.08 6.50
C THR A 117 12.27 10.17 7.38
N THR A 118 11.88 8.90 7.56
CA THR A 118 12.63 7.91 8.35
C THR A 118 13.38 6.95 7.43
N PRO A 119 14.72 7.02 7.30
CA PRO A 119 15.48 6.30 6.28
C PRO A 119 15.29 4.77 6.28
N HIS A 120 15.21 4.16 7.47
CA HIS A 120 14.97 2.72 7.59
C HIS A 120 13.58 2.31 7.06
N LEU A 121 12.55 3.09 7.39
CA LEU A 121 11.19 2.85 6.89
C LEU A 121 11.11 3.05 5.38
N TYR A 122 11.72 4.13 4.88
CA TYR A 122 11.77 4.40 3.45
C TYR A 122 12.46 3.28 2.66
N GLY A 123 13.61 2.79 3.14
CA GLY A 123 14.33 1.69 2.51
C GLY A 123 13.49 0.41 2.44
N ARG A 124 12.76 0.08 3.52
CA ARG A 124 11.83 -1.06 3.53
C ARG A 124 10.68 -0.85 2.56
N HIS A 125 10.08 0.34 2.55
CA HIS A 125 8.99 0.71 1.64
C HIS A 125 9.40 0.58 0.17
N MET A 126 10.59 1.06 -0.19
CA MET A 126 11.13 0.92 -1.56
C MET A 126 11.30 -0.54 -1.98
N LEU A 127 11.72 -1.43 -1.06
CA LEU A 127 11.74 -2.87 -1.33
C LEU A 127 10.33 -3.41 -1.59
N LYS A 128 9.31 -2.91 -0.87
CA LYS A 128 7.91 -3.31 -1.07
C LYS A 128 7.35 -2.80 -2.39
N MET A 129 7.72 -1.60 -2.82
CA MET A 129 7.36 -1.07 -4.14
C MET A 129 7.97 -1.91 -5.26
N ARG A 130 9.25 -2.32 -5.12
CA ARG A 130 9.88 -3.29 -6.03
C ARG A 130 9.13 -4.62 -6.09
N LEU A 131 8.69 -5.15 -4.96
CA LEU A 131 7.93 -6.42 -4.93
C LEU A 131 6.53 -6.26 -5.51
N TRP A 132 5.88 -5.12 -5.29
CA TRP A 132 4.56 -4.83 -5.83
C TRP A 132 4.56 -4.77 -7.36
N ARG A 133 5.64 -4.21 -7.94
CA ARG A 133 5.87 -4.22 -9.39
C ARG A 133 5.78 -5.63 -9.99
N GLU A 134 6.30 -6.66 -9.32
CA GLU A 134 6.20 -8.03 -9.84
C GLU A 134 4.73 -8.53 -9.88
N GLY A 135 3.88 -8.04 -8.97
CA GLY A 135 2.44 -8.28 -9.04
C GLY A 135 1.78 -7.59 -10.23
N PHE A 136 2.19 -6.36 -10.56
CA PHE A 136 1.77 -5.70 -11.80
C PHE A 136 2.24 -6.44 -13.05
N VAL A 137 3.48 -6.93 -13.07
CA VAL A 137 4.00 -7.73 -14.20
C VAL A 137 3.12 -8.95 -14.44
N ALA A 138 2.82 -9.71 -13.39
CA ALA A 138 1.94 -10.87 -13.50
C ALA A 138 0.53 -10.50 -13.99
N ALA A 139 -0.06 -9.43 -13.44
CA ALA A 139 -1.39 -8.97 -13.81
C ALA A 139 -1.47 -8.48 -15.27
N ILE A 140 -0.48 -7.71 -15.74
CA ILE A 140 -0.42 -7.24 -17.13
C ILE A 140 -0.21 -8.41 -18.08
N GLN A 141 0.74 -9.31 -17.81
CA GLN A 141 1.00 -10.47 -18.69
C GLN A 141 -0.23 -11.39 -18.79
N GLN A 142 -1.00 -11.54 -17.71
CA GLN A 142 -2.26 -12.29 -17.73
C GLN A 142 -3.30 -11.64 -18.68
N ARG A 143 -3.36 -10.30 -18.72
CA ARG A 143 -4.28 -9.57 -19.62
C ARG A 143 -3.79 -9.53 -21.06
N ARG A 144 -2.47 -9.51 -21.25
CA ARG A 144 -1.79 -9.37 -22.54
C ARG A 144 -0.75 -10.48 -22.72
N PRO A 145 -1.19 -11.75 -22.93
CA PRO A 145 -0.26 -12.87 -23.05
C PRO A 145 0.76 -12.71 -24.18
N ASP A 146 0.37 -12.01 -25.26
CA ASP A 146 1.20 -11.78 -26.44
C ASP A 146 2.15 -10.57 -26.31
N GLU A 147 2.03 -9.76 -25.24
CA GLU A 147 2.90 -8.61 -25.03
C GLU A 147 4.27 -9.07 -24.53
N ALA A 148 5.33 -8.47 -25.09
CA ALA A 148 6.69 -8.85 -24.77
C ALA A 148 7.00 -8.58 -23.28
N GLU A 149 7.62 -9.56 -22.59
CA GLU A 149 7.89 -9.49 -21.15
C GLU A 149 8.62 -8.20 -20.75
N GLN A 150 9.59 -7.76 -21.55
CA GLN A 150 10.34 -6.53 -21.26
C GLN A 150 9.44 -5.28 -21.29
N THR A 151 8.49 -5.21 -22.21
CA THR A 151 7.51 -4.12 -22.29
C THR A 151 6.64 -4.10 -21.04
N VAL A 152 6.12 -5.27 -20.64
CA VAL A 152 5.31 -5.43 -19.42
C VAL A 152 6.08 -5.00 -18.17
N ARG A 153 7.35 -5.41 -18.05
CA ARG A 153 8.22 -5.02 -16.93
C ARG A 153 8.44 -3.51 -16.86
N ILE A 154 8.64 -2.85 -18.01
CA ILE A 154 8.80 -1.40 -18.07
C ILE A 154 7.49 -0.70 -17.68
N GLN A 155 6.36 -1.09 -18.25
CA GLN A 155 5.05 -0.51 -17.91
C GLN A 155 4.75 -0.63 -16.41
N ALA A 156 4.98 -1.80 -15.81
CA ALA A 156 4.81 -2.02 -14.38
C ALA A 156 5.76 -1.15 -13.53
N ALA A 157 7.03 -1.04 -13.94
CA ALA A 157 8.01 -0.21 -13.23
C ALA A 157 7.62 1.27 -13.25
N VAL A 158 7.20 1.77 -14.42
CA VAL A 158 6.81 3.17 -14.59
C VAL A 158 5.52 3.47 -13.85
N ALA A 159 4.53 2.57 -13.86
CA ALA A 159 3.30 2.71 -13.08
C ALA A 159 3.56 2.88 -11.57
N VAL A 160 4.42 2.02 -11.00
CA VAL A 160 4.80 2.11 -9.58
C VAL A 160 5.55 3.41 -9.30
N ALA A 161 6.42 3.85 -10.21
CA ALA A 161 7.14 5.11 -10.08
C ALA A 161 6.21 6.34 -10.14
N CYS A 162 5.24 6.37 -11.05
CA CYS A 162 4.23 7.43 -11.12
C CYS A 162 3.42 7.51 -9.81
N PHE A 163 3.02 6.36 -9.27
CA PHE A 163 2.29 6.30 -7.99
C PHE A 163 3.12 6.81 -6.81
N GLU A 164 4.37 6.39 -6.69
CA GLU A 164 5.26 6.88 -5.64
C GLU A 164 5.52 8.38 -5.76
N SER A 165 5.79 8.88 -6.98
CA SER A 165 5.97 10.31 -7.22
C SER A 165 4.73 11.12 -6.87
N ALA A 166 3.53 10.62 -7.19
CA ALA A 166 2.27 11.27 -6.81
C ALA A 166 2.09 11.35 -5.28
N ARG A 167 2.47 10.30 -4.53
CA ARG A 167 2.41 10.30 -3.06
C ARG A 167 3.43 11.23 -2.42
N GLU A 168 4.66 11.27 -2.95
CA GLU A 168 5.67 12.22 -2.51
C GLU A 168 5.20 13.66 -2.72
N ALA A 169 4.65 13.97 -3.90
CA ALA A 169 4.07 15.28 -4.19
C ALA A 169 2.89 15.60 -3.27
N TRP A 170 2.03 14.62 -2.99
CA TRP A 170 0.88 14.77 -2.08
C TRP A 170 1.31 15.12 -0.66
N VAL A 171 2.35 14.45 -0.14
CA VAL A 171 2.94 14.75 1.17
C VAL A 171 3.64 16.11 1.18
N ALA A 172 4.34 16.45 0.10
CA ALA A 172 5.04 17.72 -0.05
C ALA A 172 4.08 18.93 -0.06
N CYS A 173 2.88 18.77 -0.63
CA CYS A 173 1.85 19.80 -0.61
C CYS A 173 0.83 19.64 0.53
N ASP A 174 1.16 18.89 1.58
CA ASP A 174 0.31 18.66 2.76
C ASP A 174 -1.14 18.24 2.43
N GLY A 175 -1.30 17.46 1.36
CA GLY A 175 -2.59 16.98 0.91
C GLY A 175 -3.52 18.04 0.28
N GLU A 176 -3.05 19.26 0.06
CA GLU A 176 -3.84 20.36 -0.52
C GLU A 176 -4.33 20.05 -1.96
N ARG A 177 -3.59 19.22 -2.70
CA ARG A 177 -3.97 18.76 -4.03
C ARG A 177 -4.49 17.32 -3.95
N PRO A 178 -5.56 16.96 -4.67
CA PRO A 178 -6.04 15.58 -4.71
C PRO A 178 -4.97 14.60 -5.22
N LEU A 179 -4.75 13.50 -4.50
CA LEU A 179 -3.79 12.46 -4.90
C LEU A 179 -4.11 11.88 -6.29
N ALA A 180 -5.40 11.77 -6.64
CA ALA A 180 -5.83 11.32 -7.96
C ALA A 180 -5.32 12.23 -9.08
N GLU A 181 -5.38 13.55 -8.89
CA GLU A 181 -4.90 14.53 -9.87
C GLU A 181 -3.38 14.51 -10.00
N LEU A 182 -2.67 14.32 -8.88
CA LEU A 182 -1.22 14.15 -8.88
C LEU A 182 -0.80 12.88 -9.62
N LEU A 183 -1.54 11.78 -9.44
CA LEU A 183 -1.33 10.54 -10.15
C LEU A 183 -1.62 10.68 -11.65
N ASP A 184 -2.73 11.33 -12.00
CA ASP A 184 -3.10 11.63 -13.38
C ASP A 184 -1.99 12.44 -14.07
N ALA A 185 -1.50 13.50 -13.43
CA ALA A 185 -0.41 14.30 -13.94
C ALA A 185 0.87 13.46 -14.13
N ALA A 186 1.28 12.69 -13.12
CA ALA A 186 2.49 11.87 -13.19
C ALA A 186 2.41 10.78 -14.28
N MET A 187 1.24 10.20 -14.51
CA MET A 187 1.06 9.20 -15.58
C MET A 187 0.98 9.84 -16.97
N ALA A 188 0.40 11.04 -17.08
CA ALA A 188 0.29 11.78 -18.34
C ALA A 188 1.65 12.26 -18.89
N GLU A 189 2.63 12.52 -18.02
CA GLU A 189 4.03 12.82 -18.41
C GLU A 189 4.69 11.66 -19.20
N VAL A 190 4.22 10.43 -18.99
CA VAL A 190 4.74 9.23 -19.65
C VAL A 190 3.92 8.90 -20.90
N TRP A 191 2.60 8.83 -20.75
CA TRP A 191 1.67 8.49 -21.83
C TRP A 191 0.25 9.01 -21.53
N PRO A 192 -0.52 9.46 -22.54
CA PRO A 192 -1.89 9.92 -22.35
C PRO A 192 -2.79 8.92 -21.60
N ILE A 193 -3.63 9.45 -20.71
CA ILE A 193 -4.62 8.69 -19.91
C ILE A 193 -6.07 8.91 -20.39
N ALA A 194 -6.23 9.38 -21.63
CA ALA A 194 -7.50 9.71 -22.29
C ALA A 194 -7.73 8.85 -23.53
#